data_AF-A0A538DAM0-F1
#
_entry.id   AF-A0A538DAM0-F1
#
_cell.length_a   1.000
_cell.length_b   1.000
_cell.length_c   1.000
_cell.angle_alpha   90.00
_cell.angle_beta   90.00
_cell.angle_gamma   90.00
#
_symmetry.space_group_name_H-M   'P 1'
#
loop_
_entity.id
_entity.type
_entity.pdbx_description
1 polymer ?
#
loop_
_entity_poly.entity_id
_entity_poly.type
_entity_poly.pdbx_seq_one_letter_code
_entity_poly.pdbx_strand_id
1 'polypeptide(L)'
;MILSANCSPDVSSRTSHTEPEPPLPSGRRGRYRSRTRPFEETGSTALDDTVVSLGLAVQNSCTDRTRRYSDAAPRWTPSQARAWRGNRMSERENDIEFDFFEESDTRETQEERPRRGPRPPVRPPTGLTPLLRLIGLISFAILIVLLLVLWVNGCREDKRKDAYRHYVEKVADYGQESQRLGRSFNNLLTTRGTKESDVESELSGLARQQEQIASAARGLDPPGHLRPEDAHVLDALDLRTNGLRGMTDAFRSTASSKNANAAGAELAVQMQRLVASDVIWADLFKEPTKSELQRLGVTGVNVPDSIFLPNPDIGTAASMKSLWQRIHGAATGGSNCSPRGTGLVSTKALPSDKDLSEGSLNTIQLSTDLAFSVTVKNSGCAQEVGLRVTLTIQQSPKPIKARKTIPLIDPGNEESVQFSGLGLPPLDQRTSLTVEVDPVPNETNTSNNSANYPVQFAVG
;
A
#
# COMPACT_ATOMS: atom_id res chain seq x y z
N MET A 1 63.68 25.82 -31.74
CA MET A 1 62.83 26.83 -32.42
C MET A 1 61.65 27.13 -31.51
N ILE A 2 61.30 28.41 -31.31
CA ILE A 2 60.02 28.92 -30.74
C ILE A 2 59.57 28.20 -29.44
N LEU A 3 59.99 28.57 -28.21
CA LEU A 3 59.82 29.85 -27.46
C LEU A 3 58.34 30.19 -27.21
N SER A 4 57.83 30.53 -26.02
CA SER A 4 58.32 30.67 -24.63
C SER A 4 57.10 30.45 -23.68
N ALA A 5 57.16 30.07 -22.40
CA ALA A 5 58.00 30.40 -21.24
C ALA A 5 57.71 31.78 -20.58
N ASN A 6 57.66 31.78 -19.23
CA ASN A 6 57.53 32.92 -18.28
C ASN A 6 56.14 33.58 -18.15
N CYS A 7 55.73 34.19 -17.02
CA CYS A 7 56.10 34.02 -15.59
C CYS A 7 55.05 34.70 -14.67
N SER A 8 55.00 34.32 -13.40
CA SER A 8 54.45 35.11 -12.28
C SER A 8 55.57 35.92 -11.60
N PRO A 9 55.33 36.74 -10.55
CA PRO A 9 54.08 37.31 -10.03
C PRO A 9 54.12 38.86 -10.02
N ASP A 10 53.18 39.52 -9.34
CA ASP A 10 53.52 40.75 -8.60
C ASP A 10 52.67 40.89 -7.32
N VAL A 11 53.12 41.74 -6.39
CA VAL A 11 52.59 41.90 -5.02
C VAL A 11 52.25 43.36 -4.75
N SER A 12 51.06 43.63 -4.21
CA SER A 12 50.80 44.89 -3.51
C SER A 12 49.88 44.71 -2.30
N SER A 13 49.98 45.65 -1.37
CA SER A 13 49.70 45.46 0.05
C SER A 13 48.63 46.40 0.61
N ARG A 14 47.92 45.94 1.65
CA ARG A 14 47.09 46.74 2.58
C ARG A 14 45.82 47.34 1.92
N THR A 15 44.77 47.73 2.64
CA THR A 15 44.64 48.00 4.09
C THR A 15 43.53 47.20 4.79
N SER A 16 43.72 47.00 6.09
CA SER A 16 42.66 46.65 7.03
C SER A 16 41.83 47.89 7.39
N HIS A 17 40.51 47.82 7.27
CA HIS A 17 39.60 48.76 7.92
C HIS A 17 38.52 48.02 8.70
N THR A 18 38.60 48.13 10.03
CA THR A 18 37.50 47.83 10.95
C THR A 18 36.48 48.96 10.89
N GLU A 19 35.23 48.65 10.59
CA GLU A 19 34.12 49.62 10.67
C GLU A 19 33.62 49.73 12.13
N PRO A 20 33.45 50.95 12.69
CA PRO A 20 33.11 51.13 14.10
C PRO A 20 31.60 51.00 14.38
N GLU A 21 31.28 50.48 15.56
CA GLU A 21 29.91 50.30 16.07
C GLU A 21 29.20 51.65 16.32
N PRO A 22 27.91 51.80 15.95
CA PRO A 22 27.16 53.05 16.15
C PRO A 22 26.78 53.27 17.63
N PRO A 23 26.78 54.53 18.12
CA PRO A 23 26.62 54.83 19.55
C PRO A 23 25.19 54.63 20.08
N LEU A 24 25.08 54.10 21.30
CA LEU A 24 23.83 53.96 22.04
C LEU A 24 23.19 55.32 22.41
N PRO A 25 21.86 55.47 22.34
CA PRO A 25 21.17 56.68 22.76
C PRO A 25 21.23 56.87 24.29
N SER A 26 21.58 58.08 24.74
CA SER A 26 21.68 58.42 26.16
C SER A 26 20.30 58.59 26.81
N GLY A 27 20.14 58.03 28.01
CA GLY A 27 18.81 57.84 28.61
C GLY A 27 18.23 59.03 29.40
N ARG A 28 16.92 58.97 29.68
CA ARG A 28 16.27 59.74 30.76
C ARG A 28 15.90 58.83 31.93
N ARG A 29 16.03 59.37 33.14
CA ARG A 29 15.88 58.63 34.41
C ARG A 29 14.41 58.55 34.85
N GLY A 30 13.92 57.34 35.10
CA GLY A 30 12.70 57.08 35.88
C GLY A 30 13.03 56.38 37.19
N ARG A 31 12.50 56.87 38.34
CA ARG A 31 12.72 56.26 39.67
C ARG A 31 11.55 55.36 40.04
N TYR A 32 11.82 54.12 40.48
CA TYR A 32 11.38 53.70 41.82
C TYR A 32 12.24 52.57 42.39
N ARG A 33 12.03 52.25 43.67
CA ARG A 33 12.86 51.36 44.51
C ARG A 33 12.49 49.88 44.36
N SER A 34 13.51 49.03 44.39
CA SER A 34 13.39 47.64 44.84
C SER A 34 13.21 47.56 46.37
N ARG A 35 12.52 46.50 46.84
CA ARG A 35 12.41 46.11 48.26
C ARG A 35 12.93 44.69 48.39
N THR A 36 13.66 44.40 49.46
CA THR A 36 14.37 43.12 49.67
C THR A 36 14.07 42.54 51.06
N ARG A 37 14.47 41.27 51.25
CA ARG A 37 14.61 40.52 52.52
C ARG A 37 13.32 39.99 53.19
N PRO A 38 13.39 38.90 53.98
CA PRO A 38 14.33 37.76 53.83
C PRO A 38 13.76 36.36 54.19
N PHE A 39 14.53 35.32 53.81
CA PHE A 39 14.96 34.16 54.61
C PHE A 39 14.05 33.62 55.75
N GLU A 40 13.71 32.32 55.66
CA GLU A 40 13.97 31.39 56.78
C GLU A 40 14.27 29.97 56.26
N GLU A 41 14.88 29.15 57.11
CA GLU A 41 15.53 27.87 56.78
C GLU A 41 15.24 26.84 57.89
N THR A 42 14.94 25.59 57.52
CA THR A 42 14.99 24.43 58.42
C THR A 42 14.93 23.13 57.63
N GLY A 43 15.50 22.05 58.15
CA GLY A 43 15.50 20.73 57.52
C GLY A 43 15.76 19.60 58.52
N SER A 44 16.02 18.39 58.02
CA SER A 44 16.05 17.12 58.78
C SER A 44 14.65 16.68 59.27
N THR A 45 14.34 15.39 59.50
CA THR A 45 15.17 14.16 59.55
C THR A 45 14.59 13.03 58.68
N ALA A 46 15.38 11.98 58.46
CA ALA A 46 14.89 10.69 57.95
C ALA A 46 14.15 9.87 59.03
N LEU A 47 13.40 8.84 58.62
CA LEU A 47 13.14 7.61 59.37
C LEU A 47 12.68 6.50 58.40
N ASP A 48 12.80 5.24 58.85
CA ASP A 48 12.76 4.04 58.00
C ASP A 48 11.40 3.31 57.91
N ASP A 49 11.43 2.19 57.19
CA ASP A 49 10.74 0.92 57.49
C ASP A 49 9.27 0.62 57.08
N THR A 50 9.18 -0.05 55.92
CA THR A 50 8.60 -1.41 55.74
C THR A 50 7.09 -1.64 55.54
N VAL A 51 6.83 -2.78 54.87
CA VAL A 51 5.63 -3.64 54.78
C VAL A 51 4.39 -3.17 53.98
N VAL A 52 4.11 -3.85 52.86
CA VAL A 52 3.03 -4.86 52.69
C VAL A 52 2.83 -5.17 51.20
N SER A 53 2.77 -6.46 50.83
CA SER A 53 2.23 -6.91 49.55
C SER A 53 0.79 -7.42 49.71
N LEU A 54 -0.15 -6.76 49.04
CA LEU A 54 -1.53 -7.16 48.75
C LEU A 54 -1.93 -6.40 47.47
N GLY A 55 -2.81 -6.84 46.59
CA GLY A 55 -3.69 -8.01 46.59
C GLY A 55 -4.84 -7.71 45.61
N LEU A 56 -5.32 -8.69 44.84
CA LEU A 56 -6.24 -8.43 43.72
C LEU A 56 -7.57 -7.81 44.17
N ALA A 57 -8.02 -6.74 43.48
CA ALA A 57 -9.43 -6.51 43.14
C ALA A 57 -9.57 -5.43 42.05
N VAL A 58 -9.89 -5.83 40.80
CA VAL A 58 -10.48 -4.92 39.80
C VAL A 58 -11.92 -5.38 39.59
N GLN A 59 -12.87 -4.60 40.09
CA GLN A 59 -14.28 -4.97 40.06
C GLN A 59 -15.15 -3.72 39.89
N ASN A 60 -15.88 -3.66 38.77
CA ASN A 60 -17.03 -2.79 38.46
C ASN A 60 -16.86 -1.27 38.70
N SER A 61 -17.15 -0.42 37.73
CA SER A 61 -18.52 -0.29 37.23
C SER A 61 -18.63 0.62 36.01
N CYS A 62 -19.54 0.29 35.10
CA CYS A 62 -20.01 1.24 34.09
C CYS A 62 -20.84 2.33 34.77
N THR A 63 -20.58 3.61 34.45
CA THR A 63 -21.47 4.71 34.80
C THR A 63 -21.84 5.49 33.54
N ASP A 64 -23.12 5.51 33.21
CA ASP A 64 -23.68 6.35 32.17
C ASP A 64 -23.44 7.83 32.52
N ARG A 65 -23.02 8.60 31.51
CA ARG A 65 -22.99 10.07 31.61
C ARG A 65 -23.40 10.76 30.32
N THR A 66 -24.66 10.56 29.95
CA THR A 66 -25.39 11.44 29.01
C THR A 66 -24.99 12.92 29.16
N ARG A 67 -24.30 13.45 28.15
CA ARG A 67 -24.17 14.89 27.91
C ARG A 67 -24.64 15.19 26.49
N ARG A 68 -25.67 16.02 26.40
CA ARG A 68 -26.04 16.69 25.15
C ARG A 68 -24.86 17.59 24.75
N TYR A 69 -24.46 17.53 23.48
CA TYR A 69 -23.76 18.63 22.84
C TYR A 69 -24.54 19.03 21.58
N SER A 70 -24.60 20.33 21.33
CA SER A 70 -25.52 20.95 20.36
C SER A 70 -25.01 20.90 18.93
N ASP A 71 -25.94 21.02 17.99
CA ASP A 71 -25.73 20.99 16.55
C ASP A 71 -24.70 22.02 16.06
N ALA A 72 -23.73 21.55 15.26
CA ALA A 72 -22.74 22.40 14.58
C ALA A 72 -22.22 21.75 13.28
N ALA A 73 -23.12 21.25 12.42
CA ALA A 73 -22.73 20.72 11.11
C ALA A 73 -22.24 21.84 10.17
N PRO A 74 -21.06 21.72 9.52
CA PRO A 74 -20.56 22.74 8.61
C PRO A 74 -21.38 22.77 7.31
N ARG A 75 -21.98 23.92 6.99
CA ARG A 75 -22.66 24.17 5.71
C ARG A 75 -21.64 24.15 4.56
N TRP A 76 -21.76 23.17 3.67
CA TRP A 76 -21.22 23.29 2.32
C TRP A 76 -22.15 24.17 1.47
N THR A 77 -21.62 25.26 0.91
CA THR A 77 -22.36 26.19 0.05
C THR A 77 -22.10 25.87 -1.43
N PRO A 78 -23.11 25.39 -2.20
CA PRO A 78 -22.94 25.11 -3.63
C PRO A 78 -23.01 26.40 -4.44
N SER A 79 -21.88 27.09 -4.59
CA SER A 79 -21.81 28.41 -5.25
C SER A 79 -20.80 28.48 -6.41
N GLN A 80 -21.03 27.67 -7.45
CA GLN A 80 -20.70 28.05 -8.84
C GLN A 80 -21.38 27.16 -9.90
N ALA A 81 -22.66 27.41 -10.15
CA ALA A 81 -23.35 26.90 -11.34
C ALA A 81 -23.42 28.01 -12.41
N ARG A 82 -22.58 27.91 -13.45
CA ARG A 82 -22.81 28.58 -14.75
C ARG A 82 -23.11 27.49 -15.78
N ALA A 83 -24.37 27.23 -16.09
CA ALA A 83 -25.25 28.05 -16.94
C ALA A 83 -24.88 27.96 -18.42
N TRP A 84 -25.18 26.81 -19.02
CA TRP A 84 -25.45 26.67 -20.44
C TRP A 84 -26.87 26.11 -20.61
N ARG A 85 -27.79 26.92 -21.13
CA ARG A 85 -29.12 26.49 -21.56
C ARG A 85 -29.32 26.87 -23.02
N GLY A 86 -29.82 25.91 -23.78
CA GLY A 86 -30.62 26.18 -24.97
C GLY A 86 -29.83 26.46 -26.24
N ASN A 87 -29.90 25.53 -27.18
CA ASN A 87 -30.52 25.90 -28.45
C ASN A 87 -31.55 24.83 -28.83
N ARG A 88 -32.76 25.26 -29.21
CA ARG A 88 -33.80 24.39 -29.78
C ARG A 88 -33.94 24.71 -31.26
N MET A 89 -33.56 23.76 -32.10
CA MET A 89 -34.01 23.61 -33.50
C MET A 89 -33.91 22.11 -33.80
N SER A 90 -34.74 21.49 -34.62
CA SER A 90 -36.07 21.81 -35.18
C SER A 90 -36.46 20.53 -35.93
N GLU A 91 -37.74 20.15 -35.99
CA GLU A 91 -38.12 18.90 -36.68
C GLU A 91 -37.67 18.91 -38.15
N ARG A 92 -37.21 17.75 -38.63
CA ARG A 92 -37.17 17.47 -40.07
C ARG A 92 -37.37 15.98 -40.35
N GLU A 93 -38.29 15.76 -41.28
CA GLU A 93 -38.92 14.50 -41.66
C GLU A 93 -38.00 13.57 -42.48
N ASN A 94 -38.61 12.49 -43.00
CA ASN A 94 -38.15 11.58 -44.06
C ASN A 94 -37.13 10.49 -43.65
N ASP A 95 -37.18 9.26 -44.17
CA ASP A 95 -38.25 8.52 -44.89
C ASP A 95 -37.90 7.01 -44.85
N ILE A 96 -38.75 6.14 -44.29
CA ILE A 96 -38.78 4.69 -44.63
C ILE A 96 -40.24 4.18 -44.60
N GLU A 97 -40.82 4.25 -45.78
CA GLU A 97 -41.92 3.46 -46.35
C GLU A 97 -42.15 2.05 -45.73
N PHE A 98 -43.41 1.74 -45.38
CA PHE A 98 -43.87 0.42 -44.91
C PHE A 98 -45.26 0.07 -45.52
N ASP A 99 -45.36 0.06 -46.84
CA ASP A 99 -46.56 -0.39 -47.56
C ASP A 99 -46.41 -1.83 -48.07
N PHE A 100 -47.15 -2.77 -47.47
CA PHE A 100 -47.57 -4.11 -47.96
C PHE A 100 -48.09 -4.93 -46.77
N PHE A 101 -49.37 -5.29 -46.66
CA PHE A 101 -50.56 -4.98 -47.46
C PHE A 101 -51.70 -4.59 -46.51
N GLU A 102 -52.60 -3.70 -46.94
CA GLU A 102 -53.96 -3.65 -46.41
C GLU A 102 -54.95 -4.11 -47.50
N GLU A 103 -56.01 -4.79 -47.07
CA GLU A 103 -56.90 -5.60 -47.91
C GLU A 103 -58.10 -4.80 -48.40
N SER A 104 -58.43 -4.86 -49.69
CA SER A 104 -59.64 -4.20 -50.23
C SER A 104 -60.28 -4.97 -51.40
N ASP A 105 -61.61 -5.09 -51.33
CA ASP A 105 -62.45 -5.73 -52.34
C ASP A 105 -62.53 -4.96 -53.66
N THR A 106 -62.70 -5.67 -54.78
CA THR A 106 -63.37 -5.14 -55.99
C THR A 106 -64.10 -6.27 -56.73
N ARG A 107 -65.32 -6.01 -57.20
CA ARG A 107 -66.23 -6.99 -57.82
C ARG A 107 -66.36 -6.83 -59.35
N GLU A 108 -66.37 -7.98 -60.05
CA GLU A 108 -67.10 -8.26 -61.32
C GLU A 108 -66.66 -7.43 -62.57
N THR A 109 -66.96 -7.79 -63.84
CA THR A 109 -68.00 -8.66 -64.44
C THR A 109 -67.58 -9.21 -65.85
N GLN A 110 -67.98 -10.46 -66.21
CA GLN A 110 -68.33 -11.03 -67.57
C GLN A 110 -67.40 -10.89 -68.82
N GLU A 111 -67.50 -11.64 -69.96
CA GLU A 111 -67.93 -13.02 -70.40
C GLU A 111 -67.49 -13.20 -71.91
N GLU A 112 -67.54 -14.31 -72.69
CA GLU A 112 -67.82 -15.75 -72.51
C GLU A 112 -67.00 -16.60 -73.56
N ARG A 113 -66.20 -17.60 -73.11
CA ARG A 113 -65.97 -18.92 -73.80
C ARG A 113 -65.27 -18.96 -75.21
N PRO A 114 -65.00 -20.13 -75.87
CA PRO A 114 -65.69 -21.44 -75.82
C PRO A 114 -64.88 -22.75 -75.58
N ARG A 115 -65.42 -23.54 -74.63
CA ARG A 115 -65.77 -24.99 -74.69
C ARG A 115 -64.75 -26.03 -75.25
N ARG A 116 -64.35 -26.97 -74.37
CA ARG A 116 -64.30 -28.41 -74.68
C ARG A 116 -64.67 -29.27 -73.46
N GLY A 117 -65.01 -30.55 -73.68
CA GLY A 117 -65.79 -31.39 -72.76
C GLY A 117 -65.04 -32.15 -71.65
N PRO A 118 -65.75 -32.89 -70.78
CA PRO A 118 -65.25 -33.36 -69.48
C PRO A 118 -64.61 -34.76 -69.49
N ARG A 119 -63.67 -34.99 -68.54
CA ARG A 119 -63.26 -36.31 -68.03
C ARG A 119 -62.91 -36.21 -66.53
N PRO A 120 -63.35 -37.16 -65.68
CA PRO A 120 -62.96 -37.24 -64.26
C PRO A 120 -61.81 -38.28 -64.06
N PRO A 121 -61.41 -38.62 -62.83
CA PRO A 121 -60.56 -37.78 -61.98
C PRO A 121 -59.30 -38.51 -61.49
N VAL A 122 -58.29 -37.78 -61.01
CA VAL A 122 -57.17 -38.37 -60.24
C VAL A 122 -56.98 -37.60 -58.93
N ARG A 123 -57.35 -38.24 -57.80
CA ARG A 123 -56.91 -37.83 -56.46
C ARG A 123 -55.63 -38.60 -56.12
N PRO A 124 -54.50 -37.96 -55.79
CA PRO A 124 -53.49 -38.62 -54.97
C PRO A 124 -54.09 -38.87 -53.57
N PRO A 125 -53.75 -39.99 -52.89
CA PRO A 125 -54.40 -40.36 -51.64
C PRO A 125 -53.91 -39.52 -50.45
N THR A 126 -54.84 -39.10 -49.60
CA THR A 126 -54.56 -38.45 -48.31
C THR A 126 -54.05 -39.48 -47.29
N GLY A 127 -52.79 -39.90 -47.43
CA GLY A 127 -52.10 -40.68 -46.40
C GLY A 127 -51.91 -39.84 -45.12
N LEU A 128 -51.76 -40.49 -43.96
CA LEU A 128 -51.59 -39.81 -42.66
C LEU A 128 -50.15 -39.26 -42.41
N THR A 129 -49.33 -39.18 -43.46
CA THR A 129 -47.95 -38.68 -43.41
C THR A 129 -47.74 -37.15 -43.42
N PRO A 130 -48.68 -36.25 -43.78
CA PRO A 130 -48.43 -34.81 -43.67
C PRO A 130 -48.47 -34.33 -42.20
N LEU A 131 -49.28 -34.96 -41.34
CA LEU A 131 -49.37 -34.58 -39.93
C LEU A 131 -48.05 -34.86 -39.18
N LEU A 132 -47.43 -36.02 -39.44
CA LEU A 132 -46.11 -36.37 -38.90
C LEU A 132 -45.00 -35.41 -39.40
N ARG A 133 -45.05 -34.97 -40.67
CA ARG A 133 -44.13 -33.95 -41.19
C ARG A 133 -44.35 -32.59 -40.54
N LEU A 134 -45.61 -32.18 -40.34
CA LEU A 134 -45.95 -30.92 -39.67
C LEU A 134 -45.46 -30.90 -38.22
N ILE A 135 -45.74 -31.97 -37.45
CA ILE A 135 -45.26 -32.11 -36.07
C ILE A 135 -43.74 -32.11 -36.01
N GLY A 136 -43.06 -32.86 -36.89
CA GLY A 136 -41.60 -32.88 -36.96
C GLY A 136 -40.98 -31.50 -37.26
N LEU A 137 -41.57 -30.74 -38.19
CA LEU A 137 -41.14 -29.37 -38.49
C LEU A 137 -41.40 -28.40 -37.32
N ILE A 138 -42.54 -28.51 -36.63
CA ILE A 138 -42.84 -27.69 -35.45
C ILE A 138 -41.87 -28.01 -34.31
N SER A 139 -41.62 -29.28 -34.00
CA SER A 139 -40.63 -29.68 -32.99
C SER A 139 -39.21 -29.23 -33.34
N PHE A 140 -38.83 -29.28 -34.62
CA PHE A 140 -37.52 -28.79 -35.08
C PHE A 140 -37.41 -27.26 -35.02
N ALA A 141 -38.47 -26.52 -35.36
CA ALA A 141 -38.51 -25.07 -35.21
C ALA A 141 -38.45 -24.65 -33.73
N ILE A 142 -39.18 -25.33 -32.84
CA ILE A 142 -39.10 -25.11 -31.38
C ILE A 142 -37.69 -25.41 -30.87
N LEU A 143 -37.05 -26.50 -31.32
CA LEU A 143 -35.67 -26.83 -30.96
C LEU A 143 -34.69 -25.73 -31.42
N ILE A 144 -34.83 -25.20 -32.64
CA ILE A 144 -34.03 -24.07 -33.14
C ILE A 144 -34.24 -22.81 -32.30
N VAL A 145 -35.49 -22.47 -31.93
CA VAL A 145 -35.78 -21.32 -31.07
C VAL A 145 -35.17 -21.49 -29.68
N LEU A 146 -35.27 -22.68 -29.07
CA LEU A 146 -34.65 -22.97 -27.78
C LEU A 146 -33.12 -22.87 -27.84
N LEU A 147 -32.49 -23.42 -28.89
CA LEU A 147 -31.05 -23.31 -29.10
C LEU A 147 -30.60 -21.86 -29.34
N LEU A 148 -31.36 -21.07 -30.10
CA LEU A 148 -31.09 -19.63 -30.30
C LEU A 148 -31.23 -18.83 -29.00
N VAL A 149 -32.26 -19.08 -28.19
CA VAL A 149 -32.45 -18.41 -26.89
C VAL A 149 -31.31 -18.77 -25.93
N LEU A 150 -30.91 -20.04 -25.87
CA LEU A 150 -29.76 -20.48 -25.04
C LEU A 150 -28.45 -19.84 -25.54
N TRP A 151 -28.22 -19.79 -26.85
CA TRP A 151 -27.01 -19.19 -27.44
C TRP A 151 -26.93 -17.67 -27.20
N VAL A 152 -28.03 -16.94 -27.42
CA VAL A 152 -28.12 -15.49 -27.14
C VAL A 152 -27.94 -15.18 -25.66
N ASN A 153 -28.44 -16.04 -24.76
CA ASN A 153 -28.27 -15.86 -23.32
C ASN A 153 -26.85 -16.19 -22.84
N GLY A 154 -26.23 -17.26 -23.34
CA GLY A 154 -24.82 -17.57 -23.05
C GLY A 154 -23.88 -16.42 -23.44
N CYS A 155 -24.01 -15.93 -24.68
CA CYS A 155 -23.24 -14.77 -25.17
C CYS A 155 -23.51 -13.45 -24.40
N ARG A 156 -24.52 -13.38 -23.53
CA ARG A 156 -24.77 -12.25 -22.61
C ARG A 156 -24.17 -12.49 -21.23
N GLU A 157 -24.22 -13.73 -20.73
CA GLU A 157 -23.63 -14.09 -19.44
C GLU A 157 -22.10 -14.05 -19.49
N ASP A 158 -21.47 -14.54 -20.56
CA ASP A 158 -20.02 -14.48 -20.73
C ASP A 158 -19.52 -13.04 -20.78
N LYS A 159 -20.13 -12.20 -21.63
CA LYS A 159 -19.84 -10.76 -21.70
C LYS A 159 -20.05 -10.04 -20.37
N ARG A 160 -21.05 -10.46 -19.57
CA ARG A 160 -21.20 -9.95 -18.20
C ARG A 160 -20.01 -10.34 -17.35
N LYS A 161 -19.64 -11.63 -17.30
CA LYS A 161 -18.52 -12.12 -16.48
C LYS A 161 -17.20 -11.45 -16.87
N ASP A 162 -16.95 -11.29 -18.17
CA ASP A 162 -15.75 -10.65 -18.71
C ASP A 162 -15.62 -9.17 -18.31
N ALA A 163 -16.73 -8.43 -18.17
CA ALA A 163 -16.69 -7.06 -17.64
C ALA A 163 -16.19 -7.02 -16.18
N TYR A 164 -16.52 -8.03 -15.36
CA TYR A 164 -16.02 -8.15 -13.99
C TYR A 164 -14.54 -8.58 -13.97
N ARG A 165 -14.12 -9.47 -14.89
CA ARG A 165 -12.69 -9.82 -15.06
C ARG A 165 -11.86 -8.58 -15.41
N HIS A 166 -12.27 -7.87 -16.46
CA HIS A 166 -11.55 -6.72 -16.98
C HIS A 166 -11.47 -5.55 -16.00
N TYR A 167 -12.54 -5.29 -15.24
CA TYR A 167 -12.51 -4.31 -14.16
C TYR A 167 -11.48 -4.67 -13.08
N VAL A 168 -11.49 -5.91 -12.59
CA VAL A 168 -10.56 -6.35 -11.53
C VAL A 168 -9.11 -6.40 -12.05
N GLU A 169 -8.89 -6.76 -13.31
CA GLU A 169 -7.59 -6.63 -14.00
C GLU A 169 -7.10 -5.18 -14.04
N LYS A 170 -7.98 -4.21 -14.33
CA LYS A 170 -7.62 -2.78 -14.32
C LYS A 170 -7.33 -2.25 -12.92
N VAL A 171 -8.09 -2.67 -11.90
CA VAL A 171 -7.75 -2.37 -10.50
C VAL A 171 -6.45 -3.05 -10.09
N ALA A 172 -6.11 -4.22 -10.66
CA ALA A 172 -4.82 -4.88 -10.43
C ALA A 172 -3.64 -4.13 -11.05
N ASP A 173 -3.79 -3.54 -12.24
CA ASP A 173 -2.77 -2.68 -12.84
C ASP A 173 -2.43 -1.50 -11.90
N TYR A 174 -3.45 -0.71 -11.53
CA TYR A 174 -3.29 0.48 -10.66
C TYR A 174 -2.89 0.12 -9.23
N GLY A 175 -3.43 -0.96 -8.66
CA GLY A 175 -3.08 -1.47 -7.34
C GLY A 175 -1.61 -1.92 -7.28
N GLN A 176 -1.14 -2.64 -8.30
CA GLN A 176 0.28 -2.99 -8.40
C GLN A 176 1.15 -1.74 -8.58
N GLU A 177 0.75 -0.78 -9.43
CA GLU A 177 1.50 0.46 -9.69
C GLU A 177 1.65 1.31 -8.42
N SER A 178 0.55 1.52 -7.69
CA SER A 178 0.53 2.18 -6.38
C SER A 178 1.45 1.47 -5.38
N GLN A 179 1.45 0.13 -5.37
CA GLN A 179 2.38 -0.65 -4.56
C GLN A 179 3.86 -0.55 -5.06
N ARG A 180 4.13 -0.27 -6.34
CA ARG A 180 5.51 0.05 -6.80
C ARG A 180 5.96 1.38 -6.19
N LEU A 181 5.10 2.41 -6.18
CA LEU A 181 5.38 3.69 -5.51
C LEU A 181 5.56 3.53 -4.01
N GLY A 182 4.75 2.68 -3.35
CA GLY A 182 4.90 2.36 -1.93
C GLY A 182 6.27 1.78 -1.58
N ARG A 183 6.81 0.89 -2.43
CA ARG A 183 8.20 0.40 -2.28
C ARG A 183 9.23 1.51 -2.50
N SER A 184 9.06 2.37 -3.50
CA SER A 184 9.97 3.52 -3.71
C SER A 184 9.97 4.50 -2.54
N PHE A 185 8.79 4.77 -1.97
CA PHE A 185 8.61 5.58 -0.75
C PHE A 185 9.34 4.96 0.46
N ASN A 186 9.14 3.67 0.72
CA ASN A 186 9.84 2.97 1.79
C ASN A 186 11.37 3.01 1.58
N ASN A 187 11.85 2.75 0.36
CA ASN A 187 13.29 2.81 0.03
C ASN A 187 13.89 4.21 0.28
N LEU A 188 13.17 5.29 -0.05
CA LEU A 188 13.60 6.67 0.21
C LEU A 188 13.78 6.93 1.71
N LEU A 189 12.78 6.55 2.53
CA LEU A 189 12.80 6.70 3.98
C LEU A 189 13.94 5.90 4.65
N THR A 190 14.31 4.75 4.07
CA THR A 190 15.33 3.84 4.62
C THR A 190 16.71 3.97 3.95
N THR A 191 16.91 4.92 3.06
CA THR A 191 18.23 5.20 2.47
C THR A 191 19.13 5.92 3.50
N ARG A 192 20.42 5.54 3.55
CA ARG A 192 21.41 6.19 4.42
C ARG A 192 21.95 7.46 3.75
N GLY A 193 22.02 8.56 4.50
CA GLY A 193 22.68 9.80 4.05
C GLY A 193 21.88 10.68 3.10
N THR A 194 20.60 10.36 2.83
CA THR A 194 19.69 11.20 2.06
C THR A 194 19.54 12.58 2.71
N LYS A 195 19.63 13.66 1.93
CA LYS A 195 19.41 15.03 2.44
C LYS A 195 17.92 15.35 2.46
N GLU A 196 17.54 16.29 3.31
CA GLU A 196 16.17 16.80 3.46
C GLU A 196 15.60 17.35 2.13
N SER A 197 16.41 18.09 1.35
CA SER A 197 16.07 18.56 0.00
C SER A 197 15.72 17.43 -0.98
N ASP A 198 16.44 16.32 -0.86
CA ASP A 198 16.36 15.19 -1.78
C ASP A 198 15.12 14.36 -1.42
N VAL A 199 14.86 14.18 -0.11
CA VAL A 199 13.63 13.59 0.43
C VAL A 199 12.40 14.40 0.01
N GLU A 200 12.40 15.73 0.17
CA GLU A 200 11.28 16.58 -0.27
C GLU A 200 11.00 16.45 -1.78
N SER A 201 12.04 16.46 -2.60
CA SER A 201 11.93 16.38 -4.07
C SER A 201 11.32 15.05 -4.51
N GLU A 202 11.86 13.94 -3.99
CA GLU A 202 11.39 12.58 -4.31
C GLU A 202 10.00 12.31 -3.75
N LEU A 203 9.69 12.71 -2.51
CA LEU A 203 8.32 12.62 -1.95
C LEU A 203 7.31 13.39 -2.80
N SER A 204 7.66 14.60 -3.24
CA SER A 204 6.82 15.39 -4.13
C SER A 204 6.65 14.73 -5.51
N GLY A 205 7.67 14.03 -6.01
CA GLY A 205 7.60 13.21 -7.22
C GLY A 205 6.69 12.00 -7.08
N LEU A 206 6.78 11.26 -5.97
CA LEU A 206 5.94 10.10 -5.65
C LEU A 206 4.48 10.52 -5.43
N ALA A 207 4.23 11.64 -4.75
CA ALA A 207 2.89 12.19 -4.53
C ALA A 207 2.16 12.51 -5.85
N ARG A 208 2.87 13.09 -6.83
CA ARG A 208 2.31 13.36 -8.18
C ARG A 208 1.98 12.08 -8.94
N GLN A 209 2.82 11.05 -8.85
CA GLN A 209 2.57 9.77 -9.51
C GLN A 209 1.37 9.05 -8.88
N GLN A 210 1.27 9.02 -7.55
CA GLN A 210 0.13 8.42 -6.85
C GLN A 210 -1.19 9.15 -7.14
N GLU A 211 -1.15 10.49 -7.28
CA GLU A 211 -2.32 11.26 -7.75
C GLU A 211 -2.72 10.91 -9.18
N GLN A 212 -1.77 10.67 -10.09
CA GLN A 212 -2.06 10.25 -11.46
C GLN A 212 -2.73 8.87 -11.50
N ILE A 213 -2.29 7.92 -10.66
CA ILE A 213 -2.92 6.60 -10.50
C ILE A 213 -4.34 6.76 -9.94
N ALA A 214 -4.53 7.56 -8.89
CA ALA A 214 -5.86 7.83 -8.33
C ALA A 214 -6.78 8.53 -9.33
N SER A 215 -6.25 9.41 -10.19
CA SER A 215 -7.01 10.08 -11.25
C SER A 215 -7.41 9.11 -12.36
N ALA A 216 -6.52 8.20 -12.77
CA ALA A 216 -6.80 7.17 -13.76
C ALA A 216 -7.82 6.13 -13.26
N ALA A 217 -7.73 5.72 -11.99
CA ALA A 217 -8.68 4.79 -11.36
C ALA A 217 -10.12 5.36 -11.34
N ARG A 218 -10.30 6.66 -11.10
CA ARG A 218 -11.62 7.34 -11.22
C ARG A 218 -12.22 7.32 -12.63
N GLY A 219 -11.43 6.94 -13.64
CA GLY A 219 -11.88 6.77 -15.03
C GLY A 219 -12.44 5.38 -15.35
N LEU A 220 -12.48 4.46 -14.40
CA LEU A 220 -13.08 3.13 -14.57
C LEU A 220 -14.61 3.20 -14.53
N ASP A 221 -15.27 2.28 -15.24
CA ASP A 221 -16.70 1.99 -15.08
C ASP A 221 -16.87 0.64 -14.34
N PRO A 222 -16.90 0.65 -13.00
CA PRO A 222 -17.14 -0.56 -12.22
C PRO A 222 -18.50 -1.20 -12.56
N PRO A 223 -18.54 -2.52 -12.84
CA PRO A 223 -19.79 -3.26 -13.03
C PRO A 223 -20.73 -3.08 -11.83
N GLY A 224 -22.05 -3.01 -12.09
CA GLY A 224 -23.01 -2.45 -11.14
C GLY A 224 -23.02 -2.99 -9.70
N HIS A 225 -22.58 -4.23 -9.45
CA HIS A 225 -22.47 -4.78 -8.09
C HIS A 225 -21.14 -4.47 -7.40
N LEU A 226 -20.05 -4.15 -8.11
CA LEU A 226 -18.74 -3.80 -7.55
C LEU A 226 -18.55 -2.29 -7.33
N ARG A 227 -19.62 -1.50 -7.45
CA ARG A 227 -19.61 -0.05 -7.25
C ARG A 227 -19.35 0.39 -5.79
N PRO A 228 -19.83 -0.31 -4.76
CA PRO A 228 -19.41 -0.07 -3.37
C PRO A 228 -17.91 -0.32 -3.16
N GLU A 229 -17.40 -1.43 -3.70
CA GLU A 229 -16.01 -1.85 -3.55
C GLU A 229 -15.03 -0.95 -4.32
N ASP A 230 -15.44 -0.44 -5.49
CA ASP A 230 -14.72 0.59 -6.26
C ASP A 230 -14.51 1.88 -5.46
N ALA A 231 -15.53 2.34 -4.73
CA ALA A 231 -15.39 3.51 -3.87
C ALA A 231 -14.25 3.32 -2.84
N HIS A 232 -14.05 2.10 -2.34
CA HIS A 232 -12.98 1.78 -1.41
C HIS A 232 -11.59 1.62 -2.06
N VAL A 233 -11.53 1.28 -3.36
CA VAL A 233 -10.30 1.44 -4.18
C VAL A 233 -9.90 2.92 -4.21
N LEU A 234 -10.87 3.80 -4.45
CA LEU A 234 -10.64 5.25 -4.51
C LEU A 234 -10.26 5.83 -3.14
N ASP A 235 -10.95 5.44 -2.05
CA ASP A 235 -10.61 5.82 -0.68
C ASP A 235 -9.15 5.49 -0.34
N ALA A 236 -8.70 4.26 -0.68
CA ALA A 236 -7.33 3.82 -0.46
C ALA A 236 -6.31 4.62 -1.30
N LEU A 237 -6.57 4.81 -2.60
CA LEU A 237 -5.67 5.56 -3.49
C LEU A 237 -5.58 7.05 -3.12
N ASP A 238 -6.65 7.64 -2.59
CA ASP A 238 -6.65 9.02 -2.08
C ASP A 238 -5.99 9.13 -0.70
N LEU A 239 -6.15 8.16 0.20
CA LEU A 239 -5.39 8.12 1.46
C LEU A 239 -3.88 8.01 1.20
N ARG A 240 -3.46 7.26 0.18
CA ARG A 240 -2.05 7.21 -0.27
C ARG A 240 -1.57 8.54 -0.83
N THR A 241 -2.36 9.16 -1.70
CA THR A 241 -2.09 10.50 -2.25
C THR A 241 -1.94 11.54 -1.15
N ASN A 242 -2.86 11.54 -0.18
CA ASN A 242 -2.88 12.47 0.94
C ASN A 242 -1.78 12.18 1.98
N GLY A 243 -1.41 10.92 2.20
CA GLY A 243 -0.27 10.55 3.04
C GLY A 243 1.07 11.02 2.45
N LEU A 244 1.32 10.80 1.15
CA LEU A 244 2.53 11.28 0.48
C LEU A 244 2.63 12.81 0.44
N ARG A 245 1.52 13.50 0.13
CA ARG A 245 1.43 14.96 0.22
C ARG A 245 1.71 15.46 1.64
N GLY A 246 0.99 14.91 2.61
CA GLY A 246 1.15 15.23 4.02
C GLY A 246 2.58 15.01 4.51
N MET A 247 3.25 13.92 4.13
CA MET A 247 4.67 13.71 4.45
C MET A 247 5.55 14.81 3.85
N THR A 248 5.33 15.18 2.59
CA THR A 248 6.10 16.24 1.91
C THR A 248 5.94 17.58 2.63
N ASP A 249 4.72 17.93 3.04
CA ASP A 249 4.43 19.20 3.71
C ASP A 249 4.85 19.19 5.19
N ALA A 250 4.79 18.04 5.86
CA ALA A 250 5.28 17.84 7.22
C ALA A 250 6.81 17.89 7.33
N PHE A 251 7.57 17.49 6.31
CA PHE A 251 9.01 17.78 6.27
C PHE A 251 9.25 19.30 6.19
N ARG A 252 8.58 20.00 5.27
CA ARG A 252 8.72 21.46 5.11
C ARG A 252 8.37 22.26 6.36
N SER A 253 7.25 21.93 7.01
CA SER A 253 6.81 22.60 8.25
C SER A 253 7.81 22.37 9.39
N THR A 254 8.42 21.19 9.44
CA THR A 254 9.33 20.78 10.53
C THR A 254 10.81 21.04 10.24
N ALA A 255 11.21 21.42 9.01
CA ALA A 255 12.59 21.69 8.59
C ALA A 255 13.31 22.85 9.32
N SER A 256 12.64 23.55 10.24
CA SER A 256 13.26 24.50 11.19
C SER A 256 12.89 24.24 12.66
N SER A 257 12.19 23.13 12.93
CA SER A 257 11.74 22.72 14.26
C SER A 257 12.93 22.30 15.13
N LYS A 258 12.90 22.73 16.39
CA LYS A 258 13.81 22.23 17.44
C LYS A 258 13.18 21.13 18.29
N ASN A 259 11.95 20.72 17.97
CA ASN A 259 11.18 19.72 18.73
C ASN A 259 10.94 18.47 17.88
N ALA A 260 11.89 17.53 17.96
CA ALA A 260 11.83 16.24 17.27
C ALA A 260 10.61 15.38 17.67
N ASN A 261 10.07 15.54 18.88
CA ASN A 261 8.85 14.82 19.30
C ASN A 261 7.62 15.33 18.54
N ALA A 262 7.51 16.66 18.34
CA ALA A 262 6.42 17.26 17.57
C ALA A 262 6.54 16.91 16.08
N ALA A 263 7.76 17.00 15.51
CA ALA A 263 8.00 16.65 14.11
C ALA A 263 7.68 15.17 13.81
N GLY A 264 8.13 14.26 14.67
CA GLY A 264 7.80 12.83 14.56
C GLY A 264 6.30 12.54 14.68
N ALA A 265 5.56 13.29 15.51
CA ALA A 265 4.11 13.17 15.60
C ALA A 265 3.39 13.68 14.35
N GLU A 266 3.83 14.82 13.78
CA GLU A 266 3.25 15.42 12.57
C GLU A 266 3.42 14.51 11.34
N LEU A 267 4.59 13.89 11.19
CA LEU A 267 4.88 12.87 10.18
C LEU A 267 4.07 11.58 10.40
N ALA A 268 3.96 11.10 11.64
CA ALA A 268 3.25 9.87 11.96
C ALA A 268 1.74 9.93 11.63
N VAL A 269 1.10 11.09 11.76
CA VAL A 269 -0.30 11.29 11.31
C VAL A 269 -0.46 11.01 9.82
N GLN A 270 0.57 11.27 8.99
CA GLN A 270 0.52 11.05 7.56
C GLN A 270 0.85 9.61 7.20
N MET A 271 1.80 8.98 7.92
CA MET A 271 2.03 7.54 7.83
C MET A 271 0.79 6.72 8.21
N GLN A 272 0.02 7.14 9.22
CA GLN A 272 -1.24 6.50 9.60
C GLN A 272 -2.28 6.51 8.46
N ARG A 273 -2.27 7.50 7.55
CA ARG A 273 -3.09 7.47 6.33
C ARG A 273 -2.67 6.35 5.38
N LEU A 274 -1.36 6.10 5.26
CA LEU A 274 -0.82 5.01 4.44
C LEU A 274 -1.20 3.65 5.03
N VAL A 275 -1.05 3.45 6.34
CA VAL A 275 -1.52 2.24 7.04
C VAL A 275 -3.02 2.03 6.81
N ALA A 276 -3.84 3.07 7.01
CA ALA A 276 -5.29 2.98 6.81
C ALA A 276 -5.68 2.64 5.36
N SER A 277 -4.90 3.11 4.36
CA SER A 277 -5.15 2.77 2.95
C SER A 277 -5.00 1.29 2.64
N ASP A 278 -4.06 0.61 3.29
CA ASP A 278 -3.80 -0.82 3.07
C ASP A 278 -4.87 -1.68 3.76
N VAL A 279 -5.33 -1.26 4.94
CA VAL A 279 -6.48 -1.86 5.63
C VAL A 279 -7.76 -1.72 4.79
N ILE A 280 -8.05 -0.53 4.25
CA ILE A 280 -9.23 -0.29 3.40
C ILE A 280 -9.16 -1.12 2.11
N TRP A 281 -7.98 -1.22 1.47
CA TRP A 281 -7.81 -2.08 0.30
C TRP A 281 -8.07 -3.56 0.60
N ALA A 282 -7.56 -4.08 1.72
CA ALA A 282 -7.76 -5.47 2.11
C ALA A 282 -9.21 -5.77 2.53
N ASP A 283 -9.72 -5.02 3.50
CA ASP A 283 -10.94 -5.37 4.22
C ASP A 283 -12.22 -4.88 3.51
N LEU A 284 -12.15 -3.76 2.78
CA LEU A 284 -13.32 -3.12 2.18
C LEU A 284 -13.39 -3.25 0.65
N PHE A 285 -12.26 -3.41 -0.04
CA PHE A 285 -12.25 -3.75 -1.47
C PHE A 285 -12.05 -5.26 -1.70
N LYS A 286 -10.93 -5.83 -1.25
CA LYS A 286 -10.43 -7.13 -1.74
C LYS A 286 -11.31 -8.32 -1.32
N GLU A 287 -11.57 -8.50 -0.02
CA GLU A 287 -12.37 -9.63 0.46
C GLU A 287 -13.89 -9.51 0.13
N PRO A 288 -14.50 -8.31 0.14
CA PRO A 288 -15.85 -8.11 -0.41
C PRO A 288 -15.93 -8.41 -1.91
N THR A 289 -15.00 -7.90 -2.73
CA THR A 289 -14.95 -8.19 -4.18
C THR A 289 -14.84 -9.68 -4.46
N LYS A 290 -13.98 -10.42 -3.73
CA LYS A 290 -13.91 -11.89 -3.84
C LYS A 290 -15.27 -12.55 -3.58
N SER A 291 -15.95 -12.11 -2.52
CA SER A 291 -17.24 -12.65 -2.10
C SER A 291 -18.32 -12.41 -3.15
N GLU A 292 -18.36 -11.21 -3.73
CA GLU A 292 -19.31 -10.86 -4.80
C GLU A 292 -19.01 -11.59 -6.11
N LEU A 293 -17.73 -11.71 -6.52
CA LEU A 293 -17.34 -12.49 -7.69
C LEU A 293 -17.74 -13.97 -7.55
N GLN A 294 -17.57 -14.56 -6.36
CA GLN A 294 -18.03 -15.92 -6.06
C GLN A 294 -19.55 -16.02 -6.14
N ARG A 295 -20.30 -15.08 -5.53
CA ARG A 295 -21.76 -15.01 -5.58
C ARG A 295 -22.31 -14.90 -7.01
N LEU A 296 -21.57 -14.26 -7.91
CA LEU A 296 -21.90 -14.09 -9.32
C LEU A 296 -21.36 -15.20 -10.25
N GLY A 297 -20.64 -16.19 -9.71
CA GLY A 297 -20.02 -17.26 -10.51
C GLY A 297 -18.94 -16.76 -11.48
N VAL A 298 -18.25 -15.66 -11.14
CA VAL A 298 -17.12 -15.12 -11.91
C VAL A 298 -15.84 -15.83 -11.45
N THR A 299 -15.45 -16.89 -12.16
CA THR A 299 -14.24 -17.67 -11.88
C THR A 299 -13.06 -17.23 -12.75
N GLY A 300 -11.84 -17.61 -12.34
CA GLY A 300 -10.59 -17.34 -13.07
C GLY A 300 -9.96 -15.96 -12.80
N VAL A 301 -10.52 -15.17 -11.89
CA VAL A 301 -10.02 -13.83 -11.52
C VAL A 301 -9.33 -13.90 -10.16
N ASN A 302 -8.15 -13.32 -10.03
CA ASN A 302 -7.52 -13.07 -8.74
C ASN A 302 -7.74 -11.60 -8.35
N VAL A 303 -8.37 -11.35 -7.20
CA VAL A 303 -8.58 -9.98 -6.70
C VAL A 303 -7.25 -9.47 -6.12
N PRO A 304 -6.72 -8.33 -6.58
CA PRO A 304 -5.34 -7.93 -6.33
C PRO A 304 -5.07 -7.53 -4.89
N ASP A 305 -3.91 -7.94 -4.38
CA ASP A 305 -3.25 -7.27 -3.28
C ASP A 305 -2.64 -5.94 -3.73
N SER A 306 -2.68 -4.94 -2.85
CA SER A 306 -1.92 -3.70 -2.99
C SER A 306 -1.55 -3.20 -1.60
N ILE A 307 -0.32 -3.49 -1.18
CA ILE A 307 0.23 -3.09 0.13
C ILE A 307 1.25 -1.98 -0.12
N PHE A 308 0.94 -0.75 0.27
CA PHE A 308 1.77 0.44 0.11
C PHE A 308 2.86 0.54 1.18
N LEU A 309 2.58 0.10 2.41
CA LEU A 309 3.47 0.15 3.57
C LEU A 309 3.64 -1.24 4.20
N PRO A 310 4.58 -2.07 3.70
CA PRO A 310 4.74 -3.47 4.14
C PRO A 310 5.13 -3.69 5.60
N ASN A 311 5.63 -2.66 6.29
CA ASN A 311 5.84 -2.65 7.74
C ASN A 311 5.14 -1.40 8.32
N PRO A 312 4.01 -1.55 9.04
CA PRO A 312 3.23 -0.42 9.55
C PRO A 312 3.87 0.24 10.78
N ASP A 313 4.79 -0.42 11.49
CA ASP A 313 5.42 0.11 12.72
C ASP A 313 6.40 1.25 12.43
N ILE A 314 6.89 1.33 11.18
CA ILE A 314 7.56 2.51 10.62
C ILE A 314 6.66 3.76 10.74
N GLY A 315 5.34 3.61 10.77
CA GLY A 315 4.39 4.70 10.92
C GLY A 315 4.22 5.27 12.34
N THR A 316 4.94 4.74 13.34
CA THR A 316 4.85 5.23 14.71
C THR A 316 5.52 6.60 14.91
N ALA A 317 5.03 7.39 15.88
CA ALA A 317 5.64 8.68 16.24
C ALA A 317 7.08 8.54 16.78
N ALA A 318 7.44 7.38 17.33
CA ALA A 318 8.81 7.05 17.70
C ALA A 318 9.69 6.87 16.45
N SER A 319 9.26 6.02 15.50
CA SER A 319 9.99 5.79 14.25
C SER A 319 10.13 7.05 13.41
N MET A 320 9.06 7.83 13.28
CA MET A 320 9.08 9.10 12.53
C MET A 320 9.92 10.18 13.20
N LYS A 321 9.98 10.22 14.53
CA LYS A 321 10.96 11.05 15.26
C LYS A 321 12.39 10.61 14.92
N SER A 322 12.71 9.33 15.06
CA SER A 322 14.04 8.79 14.77
C SER A 322 14.47 9.05 13.31
N LEU A 323 13.54 8.91 12.37
CA LEU A 323 13.74 9.15 10.95
C LEU A 323 13.95 10.64 10.64
N TRP A 324 13.13 11.53 11.22
CA TRP A 324 13.34 12.97 11.14
C TRP A 324 14.71 13.37 11.73
N GLN A 325 15.07 12.80 12.89
CA GLN A 325 16.39 13.01 13.50
C GLN A 325 17.55 12.45 12.67
N ARG A 326 17.36 11.41 11.84
CA ARG A 326 18.36 10.98 10.86
C ARG A 326 18.52 12.00 9.73
N ILE A 327 17.42 12.39 9.08
CA ILE A 327 17.45 13.25 7.89
C ILE A 327 17.91 14.67 8.24
N HIS A 328 17.28 15.28 9.25
CA HIS A 328 17.62 16.62 9.72
C HIS A 328 18.93 16.64 10.52
N GLY A 329 19.27 15.53 11.20
CA GLY A 329 20.58 15.34 11.84
C GLY A 329 21.73 15.25 10.83
N ALA A 330 21.53 14.59 9.67
CA ALA A 330 22.52 14.56 8.61
C ALA A 330 22.82 15.96 8.03
N ALA A 331 21.85 16.89 8.08
CA ALA A 331 22.03 18.28 7.68
C ALA A 331 22.69 19.18 8.77
N THR A 332 22.55 18.83 10.05
CA THR A 332 22.94 19.69 11.19
C THR A 332 24.17 19.23 11.97
N GLY A 333 24.84 18.14 11.55
CA GLY A 333 25.96 17.55 12.30
C GLY A 333 25.46 16.74 13.49
N GLY A 334 24.53 15.83 13.22
CA GLY A 334 23.69 15.13 14.20
C GLY A 334 24.42 14.40 15.31
N SER A 335 23.69 14.14 16.40
CA SER A 335 24.27 13.81 17.70
C SER A 335 25.20 12.59 17.71
N ASN A 336 26.18 12.66 18.63
CA ASN A 336 27.13 11.61 18.96
C ASN A 336 26.43 10.41 19.65
N CYS A 337 25.46 9.77 19.00
CA CYS A 337 24.90 8.52 19.49
C CYS A 337 26.01 7.45 19.52
N SER A 338 26.37 7.08 20.75
CA SER A 338 27.24 5.96 21.09
C SER A 338 26.70 5.37 22.41
N PRO A 339 26.64 4.03 22.56
CA PRO A 339 26.98 3.03 21.55
C PRO A 339 25.97 2.97 20.40
N ARG A 340 26.47 2.66 19.21
CA ARG A 340 25.67 2.02 18.15
C ARG A 340 25.91 0.52 18.20
N GLY A 341 24.90 -0.24 17.81
CA GLY A 341 25.01 -1.69 17.76
C GLY A 341 23.71 -2.37 17.35
N THR A 342 23.87 -3.54 16.77
CA THR A 342 22.81 -4.50 16.49
C THR A 342 23.10 -5.78 17.28
N GLY A 343 22.43 -6.90 16.95
CA GLY A 343 22.74 -8.20 17.52
C GLY A 343 21.70 -9.23 17.14
N LEU A 344 22.13 -10.49 16.99
CA LEU A 344 21.23 -11.62 16.85
C LEU A 344 20.54 -11.92 18.19
N VAL A 345 19.23 -12.16 18.16
CA VAL A 345 18.44 -12.56 19.34
C VAL A 345 18.13 -14.04 19.27
N SER A 346 17.64 -14.52 18.12
CA SER A 346 17.35 -15.92 17.88
C SER A 346 17.34 -16.25 16.39
N THR A 347 17.47 -17.54 16.08
CA THR A 347 17.16 -18.10 14.77
C THR A 347 16.22 -19.28 14.99
N LYS A 348 15.08 -19.30 14.28
CA LYS A 348 14.04 -20.33 14.39
C LYS A 348 13.85 -21.09 13.08
N ALA A 349 13.73 -22.41 13.15
CA ALA A 349 13.33 -23.25 12.02
C ALA A 349 11.78 -23.36 11.96
N LEU A 350 11.21 -22.99 10.82
CA LEU A 350 9.79 -23.05 10.50
C LEU A 350 9.52 -24.23 9.53
N PRO A 351 8.33 -24.86 9.57
CA PRO A 351 7.14 -24.51 10.37
C PRO A 351 7.16 -25.02 11.82
N SER A 352 8.23 -25.68 12.27
CA SER A 352 8.32 -26.30 13.60
C SER A 352 8.51 -25.35 14.79
N ASP A 353 8.59 -24.04 14.54
CA ASP A 353 8.89 -22.94 15.49
C ASP A 353 10.10 -23.20 16.42
N LYS A 354 11.04 -24.04 15.96
CA LYS A 354 12.17 -24.50 16.77
C LYS A 354 13.30 -23.48 16.80
N ASP A 355 13.51 -22.85 17.95
CA ASP A 355 14.74 -22.09 18.23
C ASP A 355 15.99 -22.99 18.06
N LEU A 356 17.00 -22.46 17.38
CA LEU A 356 18.28 -23.12 17.16
C LEU A 356 19.25 -22.81 18.30
N SER A 357 19.93 -23.84 18.79
CA SER A 357 20.96 -23.76 19.83
C SER A 357 22.36 -23.81 19.22
N GLU A 358 23.26 -22.91 19.59
CA GLU A 358 24.67 -22.99 19.18
C GLU A 358 25.43 -24.10 19.93
N GLY A 359 25.00 -24.43 21.14
CA GLY A 359 25.65 -25.42 22.02
C GLY A 359 25.24 -26.87 21.80
N SER A 360 24.22 -27.16 20.98
CA SER A 360 23.69 -28.52 20.79
C SER A 360 23.18 -28.77 19.37
N LEU A 361 23.21 -30.03 18.93
CA LEU A 361 22.85 -30.41 17.55
C LEU A 361 21.36 -30.18 17.27
N ASN A 362 21.07 -29.36 16.27
CA ASN A 362 19.71 -29.05 15.86
C ASN A 362 19.28 -29.99 14.72
N THR A 363 18.61 -31.09 15.04
CA THR A 363 17.83 -31.83 14.04
C THR A 363 16.69 -30.95 13.54
N ILE A 364 16.59 -30.80 12.21
CA ILE A 364 15.57 -30.02 11.51
C ILE A 364 14.86 -30.95 10.53
N GLN A 365 13.53 -31.02 10.60
CA GLN A 365 12.75 -31.78 9.64
C GLN A 365 12.59 -31.00 8.33
N LEU A 366 12.74 -31.70 7.21
CA LEU A 366 12.53 -31.12 5.88
C LEU A 366 11.05 -31.07 5.51
N SER A 367 10.65 -29.95 4.88
CA SER A 367 9.36 -29.76 4.23
C SER A 367 9.53 -28.83 3.02
N THR A 368 8.51 -28.72 2.18
CA THR A 368 8.45 -27.70 1.09
C THR A 368 8.51 -26.28 1.63
N ASP A 369 8.05 -26.10 2.87
CA ASP A 369 7.79 -24.81 3.49
C ASP A 369 8.90 -24.45 4.50
N LEU A 370 10.01 -25.20 4.49
CA LEU A 370 11.16 -24.98 5.38
C LEU A 370 11.71 -23.57 5.20
N ALA A 371 11.68 -22.82 6.30
CA ALA A 371 12.21 -21.47 6.36
C ALA A 371 12.93 -21.22 7.68
N PHE A 372 13.81 -20.22 7.71
CA PHE A 372 14.43 -19.74 8.95
C PHE A 372 14.00 -18.31 9.24
N SER A 373 13.43 -18.06 10.43
CA SER A 373 13.21 -16.70 10.93
C SER A 373 14.40 -16.28 11.77
N VAL A 374 15.07 -15.20 11.39
CA VAL A 374 16.19 -14.61 12.15
C VAL A 374 15.72 -13.31 12.78
N THR A 375 15.80 -13.22 14.11
CA THR A 375 15.45 -12.02 14.88
C THR A 375 16.71 -11.22 15.22
N VAL A 376 16.70 -9.93 14.88
CA VAL A 376 17.80 -8.98 15.11
C VAL A 376 17.30 -7.85 16.01
N LYS A 377 18.08 -7.50 17.04
CA LYS A 377 17.83 -6.33 17.91
C LYS A 377 18.67 -5.14 17.48
N ASN A 378 18.15 -3.94 17.64
CA ASN A 378 18.94 -2.71 17.67
C ASN A 378 19.29 -2.40 19.13
N SER A 379 20.53 -2.65 19.52
CA SER A 379 21.04 -2.43 20.87
C SER A 379 21.65 -1.02 21.06
N GLY A 380 21.73 -0.23 19.98
CA GLY A 380 22.23 1.13 19.97
C GLY A 380 21.17 2.22 20.21
N CYS A 381 21.62 3.47 20.25
CA CYS A 381 20.77 4.65 20.46
C CYS A 381 20.22 5.33 19.18
N ALA A 382 20.42 4.77 17.99
CA ALA A 382 20.01 5.36 16.72
C ALA A 382 19.22 4.36 15.86
N GLN A 383 18.23 4.84 15.11
CA GLN A 383 17.50 4.01 14.14
C GLN A 383 18.44 3.64 12.99
N GLU A 384 18.68 2.34 12.85
CA GLU A 384 19.54 1.77 11.82
C GLU A 384 18.69 1.30 10.63
N VAL A 385 19.24 1.41 9.42
CA VAL A 385 18.51 1.15 8.17
C VAL A 385 19.35 0.36 7.17
N GLY A 386 18.71 -0.47 6.36
CA GLY A 386 19.37 -1.30 5.35
C GLY A 386 20.32 -2.35 5.94
N LEU A 387 19.97 -2.95 7.08
CA LEU A 387 20.78 -4.01 7.71
C LEU A 387 20.71 -5.28 6.88
N ARG A 388 21.84 -5.73 6.33
CA ARG A 388 21.89 -6.99 5.58
C ARG A 388 22.08 -8.14 6.56
N VAL A 389 21.23 -9.16 6.43
CA VAL A 389 21.34 -10.43 7.15
C VAL A 389 21.67 -11.51 6.14
N THR A 390 22.75 -12.25 6.38
CA THR A 390 23.19 -13.38 5.55
C THR A 390 22.96 -14.67 6.31
N LEU A 391 22.34 -15.66 5.66
CA LEU A 391 22.24 -17.04 6.16
C LEU A 391 23.05 -17.95 5.24
N THR A 392 23.94 -18.75 5.83
CA THR A 392 24.80 -19.71 5.14
C THR A 392 24.57 -21.11 5.70
N ILE A 393 24.20 -22.09 4.87
CA ILE A 393 24.25 -23.53 5.22
C ILE A 393 25.46 -24.13 4.51
N GLN A 394 26.38 -24.73 5.27
CA GLN A 394 27.59 -25.32 4.71
C GLN A 394 27.27 -26.62 3.97
N GLN A 395 27.81 -26.78 2.76
CA GLN A 395 27.78 -28.04 2.01
C GLN A 395 28.84 -28.06 0.91
N SER A 396 29.21 -29.27 0.47
CA SER A 396 30.10 -29.48 -0.67
C SER A 396 29.27 -29.71 -1.96
N PRO A 397 29.68 -29.19 -3.14
CA PRO A 397 30.87 -28.39 -3.40
C PRO A 397 30.68 -26.87 -3.20
N LYS A 398 29.45 -26.40 -2.91
CA LYS A 398 29.14 -24.97 -2.73
C LYS A 398 28.11 -24.77 -1.61
N PRO A 399 28.39 -23.92 -0.59
CA PRO A 399 27.42 -23.64 0.47
C PRO A 399 26.17 -22.95 -0.08
N ILE A 400 25.03 -23.22 0.53
CA ILE A 400 23.81 -22.45 0.30
C ILE A 400 23.99 -21.11 0.99
N LYS A 401 23.84 -20.00 0.25
CA LYS A 401 23.87 -18.65 0.81
C LYS A 401 22.67 -17.84 0.36
N ALA A 402 21.94 -17.29 1.33
CA ALA A 402 20.82 -16.40 1.10
C ALA A 402 21.03 -15.08 1.85
N ARG A 403 20.43 -14.01 1.33
CA ARG A 403 20.50 -12.66 1.92
C ARG A 403 19.13 -12.03 1.99
N LYS A 404 18.87 -11.34 3.10
CA LYS A 404 17.69 -10.50 3.34
C LYS A 404 18.18 -9.16 3.89
N THR A 405 17.31 -8.16 3.87
CA THR A 405 17.61 -6.83 4.41
C THR A 405 16.47 -6.43 5.34
N ILE A 406 16.78 -6.12 6.60
CA ILE A 406 15.86 -5.38 7.47
C ILE A 406 15.93 -3.91 7.00
N PRO A 407 14.82 -3.34 6.50
CA PRO A 407 14.85 -2.01 5.89
C PRO A 407 15.12 -0.92 6.93
N LEU A 408 14.55 -1.07 8.13
CA LEU A 408 14.64 -0.12 9.25
C LEU A 408 14.48 -0.89 10.57
N ILE A 409 15.18 -0.46 11.62
CA ILE A 409 14.96 -0.92 13.00
C ILE A 409 15.23 0.20 14.00
N ASP A 410 14.26 0.50 14.87
CA ASP A 410 14.35 1.56 15.88
C ASP A 410 15.16 1.15 17.13
N PRO A 411 15.73 2.11 17.88
CA PRO A 411 16.49 1.84 19.11
C PRO A 411 15.71 0.97 20.11
N GLY A 412 16.30 -0.15 20.54
CA GLY A 412 15.71 -1.09 21.50
C GLY A 412 14.73 -2.11 20.89
N ASN A 413 14.23 -1.89 19.68
CA ASN A 413 13.30 -2.79 18.99
C ASN A 413 14.00 -4.03 18.42
N GLU A 414 13.19 -5.03 18.07
CA GLU A 414 13.58 -6.27 17.43
C GLU A 414 12.80 -6.45 16.12
N GLU A 415 13.48 -6.87 15.06
CA GLU A 415 12.92 -7.08 13.72
C GLU A 415 13.29 -8.48 13.21
N SER A 416 12.42 -9.09 12.42
CA SER A 416 12.57 -10.48 11.97
C SER A 416 12.60 -10.61 10.45
N VAL A 417 13.57 -11.37 9.92
CA VAL A 417 13.64 -11.71 8.48
C VAL A 417 13.55 -13.20 8.24
N GLN A 418 12.67 -13.59 7.32
CA GLN A 418 12.44 -14.99 6.94
C GLN A 418 13.20 -15.39 5.66
N PHE A 419 13.93 -16.49 5.77
CA PHE A 419 14.72 -17.14 4.73
C PHE A 419 14.05 -18.45 4.30
N SER A 420 13.20 -18.39 3.28
CA SER A 420 12.55 -19.54 2.63
C SER A 420 13.15 -19.80 1.23
N GLY A 421 12.82 -20.95 0.63
CA GLY A 421 13.21 -21.27 -0.76
C GLY A 421 14.72 -21.52 -0.94
N LEU A 422 15.39 -22.03 0.09
CA LEU A 422 16.85 -22.18 0.15
C LEU A 422 17.44 -23.30 -0.74
N GLY A 423 16.60 -24.11 -1.38
CA GLY A 423 17.02 -25.35 -2.05
C GLY A 423 17.18 -26.52 -1.08
N LEU A 424 17.74 -27.63 -1.57
CA LEU A 424 17.92 -28.86 -0.80
C LEU A 424 19.26 -28.84 -0.04
N PRO A 425 19.28 -28.88 1.31
CA PRO A 425 20.51 -28.98 2.10
C PRO A 425 21.00 -30.44 2.24
N PRO A 426 22.17 -30.69 2.86
CA PRO A 426 22.70 -32.05 3.04
C PRO A 426 21.82 -32.92 3.93
N LEU A 427 21.35 -34.04 3.39
CA LEU A 427 20.52 -35.01 4.11
C LEU A 427 21.36 -35.87 5.06
N ASP A 428 20.82 -36.08 6.27
CA ASP A 428 21.30 -36.99 7.32
C ASP A 428 22.78 -36.82 7.72
N GLN A 429 23.33 -35.65 7.40
CA GLN A 429 24.71 -35.26 7.68
C GLN A 429 24.72 -34.07 8.64
N ARG A 430 25.61 -34.12 9.64
CA ARG A 430 25.89 -32.97 10.49
C ARG A 430 26.63 -31.91 9.68
N THR A 431 26.05 -30.71 9.60
CA THR A 431 26.67 -29.52 9.01
C THR A 431 26.50 -28.32 9.95
N SER A 432 26.82 -27.11 9.50
CA SER A 432 26.52 -25.88 10.24
C SER A 432 25.67 -24.91 9.42
N LEU A 433 24.80 -24.19 10.13
CA LEU A 433 24.05 -23.05 9.66
C LEU A 433 24.60 -21.82 10.38
N THR A 434 25.21 -20.91 9.64
CA THR A 434 25.79 -19.67 10.15
C THR A 434 24.90 -18.50 9.76
N VAL A 435 24.57 -17.65 10.72
CA VAL A 435 23.81 -16.40 10.51
C VAL A 435 24.73 -15.22 10.82
N GLU A 436 24.68 -14.19 9.98
CA GLU A 436 25.52 -13.00 10.06
C GLU A 436 24.67 -11.74 9.84
N VAL A 437 24.83 -10.72 10.67
CA VAL A 437 24.30 -9.36 10.47
C VAL A 437 25.47 -8.44 10.13
N ASP A 438 25.33 -7.66 9.05
CA ASP A 438 26.32 -6.65 8.67
C ASP A 438 26.45 -5.58 9.77
N PRO A 439 27.67 -5.32 10.29
CA PRO A 439 27.89 -4.29 11.31
C PRO A 439 27.45 -2.88 10.91
N VAL A 440 26.98 -2.11 11.89
CA VAL A 440 26.55 -0.72 11.70
C VAL A 440 27.71 0.27 11.87
N PRO A 441 27.65 1.47 11.27
CA PRO A 441 28.74 2.45 11.37
C PRO A 441 29.01 2.81 12.84
N ASN A 442 30.28 2.72 13.25
CA ASN A 442 30.75 2.97 14.62
C ASN A 442 30.22 1.99 15.69
N GLU A 443 29.84 0.78 15.30
CA GLU A 443 29.56 -0.33 16.23
C GLU A 443 30.85 -0.85 16.88
N THR A 444 30.93 -0.80 18.21
CA THR A 444 32.12 -1.26 18.96
C THR A 444 32.09 -2.76 19.27
N ASN A 445 30.90 -3.33 19.47
CA ASN A 445 30.73 -4.76 19.71
C ASN A 445 30.04 -5.41 18.50
N THR A 446 30.76 -6.27 17.80
CA THR A 446 30.25 -7.05 16.66
C THR A 446 30.23 -8.56 16.95
N SER A 447 30.61 -8.97 18.17
CA SER A 447 30.70 -10.40 18.55
C SER A 447 29.34 -11.08 18.61
N ASN A 448 28.28 -10.31 18.84
CA ASN A 448 26.88 -10.72 18.88
C ASN A 448 26.17 -10.59 17.51
N ASN A 449 26.89 -10.26 16.43
CA ASN A 449 26.33 -10.12 15.08
C ASN A 449 26.50 -11.39 14.24
N SER A 450 27.08 -12.47 14.79
CA SER A 450 27.19 -13.76 14.14
C SER A 450 26.83 -14.88 15.12
N ALA A 451 26.14 -15.91 14.63
CA ALA A 451 25.79 -17.11 15.39
C ALA A 451 25.97 -18.35 14.49
N ASN A 452 26.43 -19.47 15.06
CA ASN A 452 26.76 -20.68 14.31
C ASN A 452 26.15 -21.94 14.92
N TYR A 453 25.05 -22.38 14.31
CA TYR A 453 24.23 -23.48 14.77
C TYR A 453 24.71 -24.80 14.12
N PRO A 454 25.11 -25.83 14.89
CA PRO A 454 25.29 -27.18 14.34
C PRO A 454 23.92 -27.76 14.00
N VAL A 455 23.72 -28.21 12.77
CA VAL A 455 22.43 -28.68 12.24
C VAL A 455 22.55 -30.07 11.60
N GLN A 456 21.44 -30.80 11.56
CA GLN A 456 21.26 -32.00 10.73
C GLN A 456 19.87 -31.92 10.11
N PHE A 457 19.78 -32.06 8.79
CA PHE A 457 18.51 -32.09 8.07
C PHE A 457 18.07 -33.54 7.90
N ALA A 458 16.93 -33.87 8.50
CA ALA A 458 16.33 -35.19 8.43
C ALA A 458 15.11 -35.18 7.49
N VAL A 459 14.84 -36.33 6.86
CA VAL A 459 13.56 -36.61 6.23
C VAL A 459 12.60 -37.10 7.33
N GLY A 460 11.38 -36.55 7.35
CA GLY A 460 10.35 -36.87 8.34
C GLY A 460 9.59 -38.17 8.06
#